data_AF-A0A8T7C474-F1
#
_entry.id   AF-A0A8T7C474-F1
#
_cell.length_a   1.000
_cell.length_b   1.000
_cell.length_c   1.000
_cell.angle_alpha   90.00
_cell.angle_beta   90.00
_cell.angle_gamma   90.00
#
_symmetry.space_group_name_H-M   'P 1'
#
loop_
_entity.id
_entity.type
_entity.pdbx_description
1 polymer ?
#
loop_
_entity_poly.entity_id
_entity_poly.type
_entity_poly.pdbx_seq_one_letter_code
_entity_poly.pdbx_strand_id
1 'polypeptide(L)'
;MRRVYLLMCLAVMLVGCATTDVTETSIKEAAARVDYGDASSQTLADRAWKALAKKNYPELFAYTRRCVELYGEQGKSMNAGLTDFEPPATAAQKWALNDVGTCLFIMANAYEQLEMYSEASQTYHTLAEDYYYAQCWDAKGWFWRPAEDAARKAKKFRNW
;
A
#
# COMPACT_ATOMS: atom_id res chain seq x y z
N MET A 1 40.71 44.80 -33.10
CA MET A 1 39.61 43.87 -33.41
C MET A 1 40.08 42.42 -33.23
N ARG A 2 39.64 41.75 -32.15
CA ARG A 2 39.23 40.32 -32.13
C ARG A 2 38.80 39.96 -30.70
N ARG A 3 37.50 39.83 -30.53
CA ARG A 3 36.85 39.09 -29.44
C ARG A 3 37.14 37.58 -29.64
N VAL A 4 36.97 36.78 -28.59
CA VAL A 4 36.37 35.41 -28.55
C VAL A 4 37.02 34.62 -27.41
N TYR A 5 36.47 34.71 -26.19
CA TYR A 5 35.46 33.84 -25.56
C TYR A 5 36.08 32.77 -24.65
N LEU A 6 36.01 33.07 -23.35
CA LEU A 6 36.18 32.19 -22.21
C LEU A 6 35.19 31.02 -22.34
N LEU A 7 35.68 29.81 -22.63
CA LEU A 7 34.87 28.59 -22.60
C LEU A 7 34.76 28.11 -21.16
N MET A 8 33.73 28.60 -20.47
CA MET A 8 33.31 28.11 -19.17
C MET A 8 32.56 26.80 -19.41
N CYS A 9 33.25 25.66 -19.26
CA CYS A 9 32.60 24.35 -19.25
C CYS A 9 31.73 24.24 -18.00
N LEU A 10 30.48 24.68 -18.12
CA LEU A 10 29.46 24.45 -17.11
C LEU A 10 29.09 22.95 -17.17
N ALA A 11 29.76 22.14 -16.35
CA ALA A 11 29.33 20.78 -16.08
C ALA A 11 28.00 20.86 -15.34
N VAL A 12 26.89 20.78 -16.07
CA VAL A 12 25.57 20.55 -15.48
C VAL A 12 25.56 19.10 -15.01
N MET A 13 26.03 18.87 -13.78
CA MET A 13 25.64 17.67 -13.06
C MET A 13 24.14 17.81 -12.77
N LEU A 14 23.31 17.26 -13.65
CA LEU A 14 21.98 16.84 -13.27
C LEU A 14 22.19 15.86 -12.12
N VAL A 15 22.01 16.34 -10.88
CA VAL A 15 21.68 15.46 -9.76
C VAL A 15 20.32 14.90 -10.11
N GLY A 16 20.32 13.86 -10.93
CA GLY A 16 19.18 12.97 -11.08
C GLY A 16 18.89 12.51 -9.66
N CYS A 17 17.74 12.93 -9.12
CA CYS A 17 17.19 12.33 -7.92
C CYS A 17 17.19 10.83 -8.19
N ALA A 18 18.13 10.10 -7.58
CA ALA A 18 18.17 8.66 -7.69
C ALA A 18 16.88 8.18 -7.04
N THR A 19 15.86 7.94 -7.86
CA THR A 19 14.73 7.12 -7.45
C THR A 19 15.34 5.76 -7.21
N THR A 20 15.63 5.46 -5.94
CA THR A 20 16.03 4.11 -5.56
C THR A 20 14.86 3.22 -5.93
N ASP A 21 15.01 2.45 -7.01
CA ASP A 21 13.99 1.51 -7.44
C ASP A 21 13.67 0.59 -6.25
N VAL A 22 12.38 0.50 -5.93
CA VAL A 22 11.93 -0.40 -4.86
C VAL A 22 12.05 -1.81 -5.42
N THR A 23 12.93 -2.61 -4.82
CA THR A 23 13.21 -3.98 -5.27
C THR A 23 12.79 -4.97 -4.20
N GLU A 24 12.60 -6.23 -4.60
CA GLU A 24 12.33 -7.31 -3.65
C GLU A 24 13.43 -7.43 -2.59
N THR A 25 14.70 -7.15 -2.95
CA THR A 25 15.81 -7.10 -1.99
C THR A 25 15.62 -6.00 -0.96
N SER A 26 15.32 -4.76 -1.37
CA SER A 26 15.15 -3.66 -0.43
C SER A 26 13.92 -3.84 0.48
N ILE A 27 12.87 -4.48 -0.04
CA ILE A 27 11.70 -4.89 0.76
C ILE A 27 12.10 -5.95 1.81
N LYS A 28 12.87 -6.98 1.44
CA LYS A 28 13.33 -8.01 2.39
C LYS A 28 14.25 -7.45 3.47
N GLU A 29 15.17 -6.56 3.09
CA GLU A 29 16.04 -5.86 4.05
C GLU A 29 15.24 -4.97 4.99
N ALA A 30 14.23 -4.25 4.49
CA ALA A 30 13.29 -3.52 5.32
C ALA A 30 12.53 -4.47 6.26
N ALA A 31 12.00 -5.58 5.75
CA ALA A 31 11.27 -6.56 6.53
C ALA A 31 12.10 -7.18 7.67
N ALA A 32 13.42 -7.30 7.50
CA ALA A 32 14.33 -7.79 8.52
C ALA A 32 14.68 -6.74 9.60
N ARG A 33 14.57 -5.44 9.29
CA ARG A 33 15.00 -4.35 10.19
C ARG A 33 13.86 -3.65 10.91
N VAL A 34 12.66 -3.65 10.32
CA VAL A 34 11.53 -2.93 10.91
C VAL A 34 11.12 -3.59 12.22
N ASP A 35 10.84 -2.77 13.21
CA ASP A 35 10.09 -3.24 14.37
C ASP A 35 8.65 -3.52 13.91
N TYR A 36 8.08 -4.66 14.30
CA TYR A 36 6.68 -5.02 14.05
C TYR A 36 5.78 -4.74 15.27
N GLY A 37 6.34 -4.30 16.39
CA GLY A 37 5.61 -4.07 17.63
C GLY A 37 5.04 -5.37 18.19
N ASP A 38 3.77 -5.34 18.58
CA ASP A 38 3.03 -6.54 18.98
C ASP A 38 2.58 -7.40 17.77
N ALA A 39 2.92 -6.97 16.55
CA ALA A 39 2.53 -7.57 15.28
C ALA A 39 1.02 -7.76 15.10
N SER A 40 0.18 -7.06 15.88
CA SER A 40 -1.27 -7.07 15.68
C SER A 40 -1.64 -6.45 14.32
N SER A 41 -2.78 -6.85 13.76
CA SER A 41 -3.25 -6.34 12.47
C SER A 41 -3.34 -4.80 12.46
N GLN A 42 -3.85 -4.24 13.56
CA GLN A 42 -3.96 -2.79 13.76
C GLN A 42 -2.58 -2.12 13.80
N THR A 43 -1.63 -2.65 14.61
CA THR A 43 -0.27 -2.11 14.68
C THR A 43 0.40 -2.12 13.31
N LEU A 44 0.24 -3.20 12.53
CA LEU A 44 0.81 -3.33 11.21
C LEU A 44 0.19 -2.32 10.23
N ALA A 45 -1.14 -2.19 10.21
CA ALA A 45 -1.85 -1.22 9.38
C ALA A 45 -1.44 0.23 9.72
N ASP A 46 -1.38 0.58 11.01
CA ASP A 46 -0.96 1.89 11.48
C ASP A 46 0.49 2.22 11.07
N ARG A 47 1.40 1.24 11.19
CA ARG A 47 2.80 1.41 10.77
C ARG A 47 2.91 1.53 9.25
N ALA A 48 2.12 0.79 8.49
CA ALA A 48 2.06 0.91 7.04
C ALA A 48 1.58 2.31 6.60
N TRP A 49 0.56 2.88 7.25
CA TRP A 49 0.14 4.28 7.02
C TRP A 49 1.25 5.29 7.31
N LYS A 50 1.98 5.11 8.43
CA LYS A 50 3.12 5.96 8.78
C LYS A 50 4.26 5.86 7.76
N ALA A 51 4.53 4.66 7.24
CA ALA A 51 5.52 4.45 6.19
C ALA A 51 5.07 5.10 4.87
N LEU A 52 3.80 4.97 4.49
CA LEU A 52 3.22 5.63 3.31
C LEU A 52 3.33 7.15 3.40
N ALA A 53 3.02 7.75 4.55
CA ALA A 53 3.12 9.19 4.76
C ALA A 53 4.55 9.73 4.52
N LYS A 54 5.56 8.89 4.76
CA LYS A 54 6.98 9.19 4.51
C LYS A 54 7.46 8.77 3.11
N LYS A 55 6.58 8.18 2.29
CA LYS A 55 6.92 7.50 1.02
C LYS A 55 8.03 6.46 1.17
N ASN A 56 8.12 5.83 2.34
CA ASN A 56 9.08 4.76 2.59
C ASN A 56 8.47 3.42 2.14
N TYR A 57 8.48 3.20 0.82
CA TYR A 57 7.82 2.04 0.23
C TYR A 57 8.38 0.68 0.69
N PRO A 58 9.70 0.47 0.88
CA PRO A 58 10.20 -0.79 1.42
C PRO A 58 9.60 -1.15 2.79
N GLU A 59 9.49 -0.18 3.71
CA GLU A 59 8.85 -0.41 5.01
C GLU A 59 7.33 -0.57 4.89
N LEU A 60 6.68 0.18 4.00
CA LEU A 60 5.26 0.00 3.70
C LEU A 60 4.99 -1.44 3.28
N PHE A 61 5.74 -1.96 2.30
CA PHE A 61 5.59 -3.34 1.84
C PHE A 61 5.91 -4.36 2.93
N ALA A 62 6.91 -4.11 3.78
CA ALA A 62 7.19 -4.97 4.92
C ALA A 62 5.98 -5.10 5.85
N TYR A 63 5.36 -3.98 6.24
CA TYR A 63 4.21 -3.97 7.13
C TYR A 63 2.96 -4.57 6.48
N THR A 64 2.63 -4.18 5.25
CA THR A 64 1.41 -4.67 4.57
C THR A 64 1.52 -6.16 4.26
N ARG A 65 2.66 -6.64 3.76
CA ARG A 65 2.87 -8.07 3.49
C ARG A 65 2.81 -8.88 4.78
N ARG A 66 3.38 -8.38 5.88
CA ARG A 66 3.28 -9.05 7.19
C ARG A 66 1.84 -9.12 7.70
N CYS A 67 1.04 -8.06 7.50
CA CYS A 67 -0.38 -8.06 7.87
C CYS A 67 -1.16 -9.12 7.08
N VAL A 68 -0.96 -9.16 5.76
CA VAL A 68 -1.59 -10.17 4.88
C VAL A 68 -1.14 -11.58 5.25
N GLU A 69 0.15 -11.79 5.54
CA GLU A 69 0.70 -13.09 5.94
C GLU A 69 0.05 -13.63 7.21
N LEU A 70 -0.07 -12.80 8.26
CA LEU A 70 -0.57 -13.23 9.56
C LEU A 70 -2.10 -13.31 9.63
N TYR A 71 -2.80 -12.44 8.91
CA TYR A 71 -4.23 -12.22 9.12
C TYR A 71 -5.09 -12.39 7.86
N GLY A 72 -4.49 -12.65 6.70
CA GLY A 72 -5.21 -12.78 5.43
C GLY A 72 -6.33 -13.81 5.49
N GLU A 73 -6.04 -15.02 5.96
CA GLU A 73 -7.05 -16.09 6.05
C GLU A 73 -8.17 -15.75 7.04
N GLN A 74 -7.86 -15.12 8.17
CA GLN A 74 -8.88 -14.64 9.11
C GLN A 74 -9.74 -13.53 8.51
N GLY A 75 -9.14 -12.63 7.74
CA GLY A 75 -9.86 -11.57 7.01
C GLY A 75 -10.80 -12.14 5.95
N LYS A 76 -10.35 -13.13 5.17
CA LYS A 76 -11.22 -13.86 4.21
C LYS A 76 -12.36 -14.56 4.90
N SER A 77 -12.10 -15.24 6.02
CA SER A 77 -13.14 -15.90 6.81
C SER A 77 -14.21 -14.91 7.31
N MET A 78 -13.79 -13.74 7.80
CA MET A 78 -14.70 -12.67 8.18
C MET A 78 -15.51 -12.14 7.00
N ASN A 79 -14.88 -11.98 5.83
CA ASN A 79 -15.54 -11.53 4.60
C ASN A 79 -16.62 -12.52 4.13
N ALA A 80 -16.31 -13.81 4.10
CA ALA A 80 -17.22 -14.86 3.66
C ALA A 80 -18.47 -14.99 4.55
N GLY A 81 -18.40 -14.55 5.81
CA GLY A 81 -19.53 -14.52 6.74
C GLY A 81 -20.48 -13.32 6.54
N LEU A 82 -20.20 -12.43 5.59
CA LEU A 82 -20.97 -11.21 5.36
C LEU A 82 -21.75 -11.27 4.04
N THR A 83 -22.92 -10.65 4.06
CA THR A 83 -23.74 -10.40 2.85
C THR A 83 -23.89 -8.91 2.57
N ASP A 84 -23.51 -8.06 3.53
CA ASP A 84 -23.50 -6.61 3.43
C ASP A 84 -22.40 -6.05 4.34
N PHE A 85 -22.08 -4.78 4.18
CA PHE A 85 -21.18 -4.04 5.06
C PHE A 85 -21.77 -3.95 6.46
N GLU A 86 -20.91 -4.05 7.47
CA GLU A 86 -21.32 -3.85 8.85
C GLU A 86 -21.63 -2.37 9.09
N PRO A 87 -22.68 -2.05 9.87
CA PRO A 87 -22.92 -0.68 10.30
C PRO A 87 -21.74 -0.16 11.15
N PRO A 88 -21.55 1.17 11.25
CA PRO A 88 -20.42 1.75 11.99
C PRO A 88 -20.24 1.24 13.43
N ALA A 89 -21.33 0.88 14.10
CA ALA A 89 -21.31 0.36 15.47
C ALA A 89 -20.62 -1.02 15.61
N THR A 90 -20.60 -1.82 14.54
CA THR A 90 -20.05 -3.19 14.54
C THR A 90 -18.92 -3.36 13.54
N ALA A 91 -18.67 -2.39 12.65
CA ALA A 91 -17.60 -2.44 11.65
C ALA A 91 -16.24 -2.81 12.24
N ALA A 92 -15.86 -2.23 13.38
CA ALA A 92 -14.58 -2.51 14.05
C ALA A 92 -14.43 -3.98 14.52
N GLN A 93 -15.52 -4.74 14.64
CA GLN A 93 -15.47 -6.17 15.00
C GLN A 93 -14.91 -7.03 13.87
N LYS A 94 -14.91 -6.53 12.62
CA LYS A 94 -14.28 -7.17 11.46
C LYS A 94 -12.80 -6.78 11.35
N TRP A 95 -12.10 -6.79 12.49
CA TRP A 95 -10.75 -6.25 12.64
C TRP A 95 -9.79 -6.79 11.57
N ALA A 96 -9.71 -8.12 11.39
CA ALA A 96 -8.78 -8.73 10.43
C ALA A 96 -9.11 -8.32 9.00
N LEU A 97 -10.40 -8.39 8.64
CA LEU A 97 -10.88 -8.00 7.31
C LEU A 97 -10.55 -6.53 7.01
N ASN A 98 -10.84 -5.65 7.95
CA ASN A 98 -10.64 -4.22 7.79
C ASN A 98 -9.17 -3.85 7.68
N ASP A 99 -8.32 -4.39 8.56
CA ASP A 99 -6.90 -4.08 8.59
C ASP A 99 -6.16 -4.67 7.38
N VAL A 100 -6.46 -5.92 7.00
CA VAL A 100 -5.91 -6.55 5.80
C VAL A 100 -6.39 -5.83 4.54
N GLY A 101 -7.69 -5.52 4.45
CA GLY A 101 -8.24 -4.79 3.31
C GLY A 101 -7.62 -3.39 3.15
N THR A 102 -7.38 -2.71 4.28
CA THR A 102 -6.66 -1.44 4.31
C THR A 102 -5.21 -1.60 3.84
N CYS A 103 -4.49 -2.61 4.35
CA CYS A 103 -3.11 -2.92 3.94
C CYS A 103 -3.00 -3.24 2.45
N LEU A 104 -3.92 -4.05 1.91
CA LEU A 104 -3.99 -4.34 0.48
C LEU A 104 -4.23 -3.07 -0.35
N PHE A 105 -5.13 -2.19 0.10
CA PHE A 105 -5.42 -0.95 -0.61
C PHE A 105 -4.19 -0.05 -0.70
N ILE A 106 -3.52 0.23 0.41
CA ILE A 106 -2.34 1.10 0.42
C ILE A 106 -1.15 0.45 -0.31
N MET A 107 -1.02 -0.88 -0.23
CA MET A 107 -0.01 -1.64 -0.98
C MET A 107 -0.23 -1.52 -2.49
N ALA A 108 -1.47 -1.67 -2.96
CA ALA A 108 -1.80 -1.52 -4.38
C ALA A 108 -1.61 -0.08 -4.87
N ASN A 109 -1.93 0.92 -4.06
CA ASN A 109 -1.65 2.32 -4.40
C ASN A 109 -0.14 2.61 -4.44
N ALA A 110 0.66 1.99 -3.57
CA ALA A 110 2.12 2.09 -3.63
C ALA A 110 2.67 1.45 -4.91
N TYR A 111 2.21 0.26 -5.29
CA TYR A 111 2.57 -0.35 -6.58
C TYR A 111 2.18 0.55 -7.77
N GLU A 112 0.98 1.14 -7.75
CA GLU A 112 0.55 2.10 -8.79
C GLU A 112 1.48 3.32 -8.87
N GLN A 113 1.89 3.89 -7.73
CA GLN A 113 2.81 5.04 -7.69
C GLN A 113 4.24 4.71 -8.14
N LEU A 114 4.62 3.44 -8.06
CA LEU A 114 5.91 2.91 -8.50
C LEU A 114 5.86 2.35 -9.93
N GLU A 115 4.73 2.55 -10.65
CA GLU A 115 4.50 2.04 -12.00
C GLU A 115 4.57 0.50 -12.12
N MET A 116 4.44 -0.20 -11.00
CA MET A 116 4.37 -1.66 -10.89
C MET A 116 2.93 -2.13 -11.16
N TYR A 117 2.45 -1.92 -12.39
CA TYR A 117 1.04 -2.04 -12.72
C TYR A 117 0.48 -3.47 -12.60
N SER A 118 1.29 -4.49 -12.86
CA SER A 118 0.86 -5.89 -12.74
C SER A 118 0.56 -6.23 -11.27
N GLU A 119 1.48 -5.88 -10.37
CA GLU A 119 1.35 -6.05 -8.92
C GLU A 119 0.21 -5.21 -8.36
N ALA A 120 0.05 -3.97 -8.84
CA ALA A 120 -1.07 -3.11 -8.48
C ALA A 120 -2.41 -3.76 -8.88
N SER A 121 -2.52 -4.23 -10.12
CA SER A 121 -3.72 -4.88 -10.67
C SER A 121 -4.10 -6.11 -9.85
N GLN A 122 -3.13 -6.99 -9.60
CA GLN A 122 -3.34 -8.20 -8.81
C GLN A 122 -3.77 -7.87 -7.38
N THR A 123 -3.10 -6.91 -6.73
CA THR A 123 -3.41 -6.54 -5.35
C THR A 123 -4.78 -5.88 -5.22
N TYR A 124 -5.16 -5.00 -6.16
CA TYR A 124 -6.51 -4.43 -6.21
C TYR A 124 -7.58 -5.51 -6.45
N HIS A 125 -7.30 -6.47 -7.33
CA HIS A 125 -8.22 -7.57 -7.58
C HIS A 125 -8.41 -8.45 -6.33
N THR A 126 -7.33 -8.83 -5.65
CA THR A 126 -7.40 -9.57 -4.38
C THR A 126 -8.25 -8.83 -3.36
N LEU A 127 -8.05 -7.52 -3.17
CA LEU A 127 -8.88 -6.74 -2.27
C LEU A 127 -10.36 -6.74 -2.68
N ALA A 128 -10.64 -6.55 -3.97
CA ALA A 128 -12.00 -6.48 -4.48
C ALA A 128 -12.76 -7.81 -4.38
N GLU A 129 -12.09 -8.96 -4.53
CA GLU A 129 -12.74 -10.27 -4.52
C GLU A 129 -12.73 -10.91 -3.12
N ASP A 130 -11.58 -10.93 -2.45
CA ASP A 130 -11.38 -11.73 -1.24
C ASP A 130 -11.75 -10.96 0.05
N TYR A 131 -11.77 -9.63 -0.01
CA TYR A 131 -11.95 -8.73 1.13
C TYR A 131 -12.97 -7.61 0.83
N TYR A 132 -13.97 -7.91 0.00
CA TYR A 132 -14.95 -6.95 -0.52
C TYR A 132 -15.63 -6.08 0.56
N TYR A 133 -15.94 -6.68 1.72
CA TYR A 133 -16.66 -5.98 2.79
C TYR A 133 -15.75 -5.21 3.76
N ALA A 134 -14.46 -5.07 3.45
CA ALA A 134 -13.53 -4.31 4.29
C ALA A 134 -13.97 -2.83 4.44
N GLN A 135 -13.83 -2.33 5.67
CA GLN A 135 -14.14 -0.95 6.05
C GLN A 135 -12.97 -0.34 6.82
N CYS A 136 -12.47 0.81 6.39
CA CYS A 136 -11.41 1.53 7.09
C CYS A 136 -11.97 2.78 7.76
N TRP A 137 -11.63 2.99 9.03
CA TRP A 137 -11.97 4.22 9.73
C TRP A 137 -11.15 5.39 9.17
N ASP A 138 -11.82 6.50 8.86
CA ASP A 138 -11.20 7.79 8.60
C ASP A 138 -11.30 8.66 9.85
N ALA A 139 -10.20 9.32 10.22
CA ALA A 139 -10.14 10.22 11.37
C ALA A 139 -11.15 11.39 11.30
N LYS A 140 -11.72 11.66 10.12
CA LYS A 140 -12.80 12.63 9.91
C LYS A 140 -14.21 12.11 10.27
N GLY A 141 -14.33 10.87 10.76
CA GLY A 141 -15.54 10.41 11.43
C GLY A 141 -16.41 9.43 10.64
N TRP A 142 -15.90 8.80 9.57
CA TRP A 142 -16.65 7.82 8.78
C TRP A 142 -15.81 6.59 8.45
N PHE A 143 -16.47 5.47 8.16
CA PHE A 143 -15.84 4.32 7.53
C PHE A 143 -15.94 4.45 6.01
N TRP A 144 -14.82 4.30 5.31
CA TRP A 144 -14.80 4.19 3.84
C TRP A 144 -14.52 2.74 3.42
N ARG A 145 -14.78 2.44 2.14
CA ARG A 145 -14.81 1.08 1.58
C ARG A 145 -13.66 0.87 0.59
N PRO A 146 -12.50 0.36 1.04
CA PRO A 146 -11.33 0.17 0.18
C PRO A 146 -11.59 -0.71 -1.06
N ALA A 147 -12.42 -1.74 -0.93
CA ALA A 147 -12.70 -2.66 -2.03
C ALA A 147 -13.48 -2.03 -3.18
N GLU A 148 -14.38 -1.08 -2.92
CA GLU A 148 -15.13 -0.39 -3.99
C GLU A 148 -14.19 0.41 -4.90
N ASP A 149 -13.19 1.07 -4.31
CA ASP A 149 -12.15 1.81 -5.04
C ASP A 149 -11.19 0.84 -5.76
N ALA A 150 -10.82 -0.24 -5.08
CA ALA A 150 -9.98 -1.29 -5.65
C ALA A 150 -10.62 -1.93 -6.89
N ALA A 151 -11.91 -2.25 -6.86
CA ALA A 151 -12.62 -2.85 -8.00
C ALA A 151 -12.59 -1.96 -9.26
N ARG A 152 -12.67 -0.64 -9.09
CA ARG A 152 -12.53 0.32 -10.20
C ARG A 152 -11.09 0.36 -10.72
N LYS A 153 -10.11 0.34 -9.82
CA LYS A 153 -8.69 0.42 -10.16
C LYS A 153 -8.15 -0.89 -10.76
N ALA A 154 -8.60 -2.06 -10.32
CA ALA A 154 -8.26 -3.34 -10.93
C ALA A 154 -8.62 -3.37 -12.42
N LYS A 155 -9.79 -2.83 -12.79
CA LYS A 155 -10.20 -2.72 -14.20
C LYS A 155 -9.31 -1.78 -15.02
N LYS A 156 -8.80 -0.70 -14.42
CA LYS A 156 -7.87 0.25 -15.06
C LYS A 156 -6.56 -0.43 -15.46
N PHE A 157 -6.06 -1.37 -14.65
CA PHE A 157 -4.75 -2.01 -14.85
C PHE A 157 -4.82 -3.43 -15.42
N ARG A 158 -6.01 -3.91 -15.80
CA ARG A 158 -6.22 -5.29 -16.30
C ARG A 158 -5.37 -5.68 -17.52
N ASN A 159 -4.91 -4.71 -18.31
CA ASN A 159 -4.20 -4.95 -19.57
C ASN A 159 -2.67 -4.76 -19.47
N TRP A 160 -2.15 -4.61 -18.25
CA TRP A 160 -0.72 -4.60 -17.95
C TRP A 160 -0.31 -5.96 -17.38
#